data_AF-A0A356B9R0-F1
#
_entry.id   AF-A0A356B9R0-F1
#
_cell.length_a   1.000
_cell.length_b   1.000
_cell.length_c   1.000
_cell.angle_alpha   90.00
_cell.angle_beta   90.00
_cell.angle_gamma   90.00
#
_symmetry.space_group_name_H-M   'P 1'
#
loop_
_entity.id
_entity.type
_entity.pdbx_description
1 polymer ?
#
loop_
_entity_poly.entity_id
_entity_poly.type
_entity_poly.pdbx_seq_one_letter_code
_entity_poly.pdbx_strand_id
1 'polypeptide(L)'
;MEYVLLLILLLVVVVAMVASRFIDSGNPFPVQKKTSLFSPVERSFMQLLEKAVAGEYKILNRVKLADIMELKTGISDKSRSNTLTKLNGKYLDFVLCDPTDLSIVAVLDLVNNTSKEGHKAVPDWFVNGALDAAAIPYLRMKIKAGYTAADIQAAIASRLGKP
;
A
#
# COMPACT_ATOMS: atom_id res chain seq x y z
N MET A 1 -17.10 19.63 59.14
CA MET A 1 -18.00 18.79 58.32
C MET A 1 -17.98 19.23 56.86
N GLU A 2 -18.16 20.51 56.56
CA GLU A 2 -18.18 21.05 55.19
C GLU A 2 -16.88 20.83 54.38
N TYR A 3 -15.71 21.10 54.96
CA TYR A 3 -14.42 20.85 54.29
C TYR A 3 -14.13 19.36 54.03
N VAL A 4 -14.64 18.47 54.87
CA VAL A 4 -14.48 17.01 54.70
C VAL A 4 -15.32 16.54 53.51
N LEU A 5 -16.53 17.07 53.35
CA LEU A 5 -17.39 16.80 52.19
C LEU A 5 -16.74 17.29 50.88
N LEU A 6 -16.13 18.48 50.89
CA LEU A 6 -15.42 19.02 49.73
C LEU A 6 -14.21 18.16 49.32
N LEU A 7 -13.44 17.67 50.28
CA LEU A 7 -12.29 16.79 50.01
C LEU A 7 -12.71 15.43 49.44
N ILE A 8 -13.80 14.84 49.96
CA ILE A 8 -14.33 13.59 49.44
C ILE A 8 -14.84 13.77 48.00
N LEU A 9 -15.54 14.87 47.72
CA LEU A 9 -16.03 15.17 46.38
C LEU A 9 -14.87 15.36 45.39
N LEU A 10 -13.82 16.07 45.79
CA LEU A 10 -12.60 16.22 45.00
C LEU A 10 -11.94 14.86 44.70
N LEU A 11 -11.82 13.99 45.71
CA LEU A 11 -11.26 12.65 45.56
C LEU A 11 -12.07 11.80 44.57
N VAL A 12 -13.40 11.80 44.67
CA VAL A 12 -14.28 11.07 43.75
C VAL A 12 -14.11 11.57 42.31
N VAL A 13 -14.02 12.89 42.11
CA VAL A 13 -13.80 13.49 40.79
C VAL A 13 -12.44 13.09 40.21
N VAL A 14 -11.37 13.09 41.02
CA VAL A 14 -10.04 12.64 40.61
C VAL A 14 -10.03 11.16 40.26
N VAL A 15 -10.64 10.31 41.10
CA VAL A 15 -10.76 8.87 40.86
C VAL A 15 -11.55 8.59 39.58
N ALA A 16 -12.65 9.31 39.34
CA ALA A 16 -13.43 9.18 38.12
C ALA A 16 -12.64 9.60 36.86
N MET A 17 -11.87 10.69 36.94
CA MET A 17 -10.99 11.14 35.85
C MET A 17 -9.85 10.16 35.55
N VAL A 18 -9.30 9.52 36.58
CA VAL A 18 -8.25 8.50 36.41
C VAL A 18 -8.87 7.23 35.85
N ALA A 19 -9.98 6.76 36.41
CA ALA A 19 -10.68 5.57 35.95
C ALA A 19 -11.15 5.69 34.50
N SER A 20 -11.64 6.86 34.06
CA SER A 20 -12.08 7.07 32.67
C SER A 20 -10.96 6.94 31.64
N ARG A 21 -9.69 7.10 32.04
CA ARG A 21 -8.52 6.83 31.17
C ARG A 21 -8.21 5.33 31.03
N PHE A 22 -8.74 4.49 31.93
CA PHE A 22 -8.54 3.05 31.94
C PHE A 22 -9.80 2.26 31.54
N ILE A 23 -10.96 2.93 31.50
CA ILE A 23 -12.22 2.36 31.03
C ILE A 23 -12.32 2.64 29.53
N ASP A 24 -11.53 1.91 28.75
CA ASP A 24 -11.84 1.69 27.34
C ASP A 24 -12.79 0.47 27.28
N SER A 25 -14.00 0.61 27.87
CA SER A 25 -15.01 -0.46 27.89
C SER A 25 -15.85 -0.48 26.61
N GLY A 26 -15.16 -0.37 25.47
CA GLY A 26 -15.70 -0.56 24.13
C GLY A 26 -15.12 -1.82 23.51
N ASN A 27 -15.73 -2.29 22.42
CA ASN A 27 -15.27 -3.41 21.58
C ASN A 27 -13.74 -3.62 21.66
N PRO A 28 -13.23 -4.83 22.00
CA PRO A 28 -11.78 -5.11 22.12
C PRO A 28 -11.00 -4.83 20.83
N PHE A 29 -11.70 -4.58 19.73
CA PHE A 29 -11.16 -4.14 18.46
C PHE A 29 -11.60 -2.69 18.17
N PRO A 30 -10.77 -1.67 18.52
CA PRO A 30 -11.08 -0.26 18.28
C PRO A 30 -10.86 0.09 16.79
N VAL A 31 -11.68 -0.51 15.92
CA VAL A 31 -11.57 -0.39 14.47
C VAL A 31 -12.89 0.04 13.84
N GLN A 32 -12.78 0.77 12.74
CA GLN A 32 -13.92 1.13 11.89
C GLN A 32 -13.53 0.95 10.43
N LYS A 33 -14.50 0.61 9.58
CA LYS A 33 -14.25 0.52 8.13
C LYS A 33 -13.85 1.89 7.58
N LYS A 34 -12.96 1.91 6.60
CA LYS A 34 -12.69 3.10 5.81
C LYS A 34 -13.88 3.37 4.89
N THR A 35 -14.26 4.64 4.72
CA THR A 35 -15.32 5.05 3.79
C THR A 35 -14.94 4.79 2.32
N SER A 36 -13.66 4.91 1.99
CA SER A 36 -13.12 4.59 0.68
C SER A 36 -11.82 3.81 0.83
N LEU A 37 -11.60 2.84 -0.05
CA LEU A 37 -10.33 2.14 -0.12
C LEU A 37 -9.25 3.08 -0.66
N PHE A 38 -9.52 3.76 -1.78
CA PHE A 38 -8.60 4.69 -2.46
C PHE A 38 -8.86 6.16 -2.11
N SER A 39 -7.79 6.95 -2.12
CA SER A 39 -7.82 8.40 -2.24
C SER A 39 -8.43 8.83 -3.58
N PRO A 40 -8.89 10.10 -3.73
CA PRO A 40 -9.40 10.60 -5.00
C PRO A 40 -8.40 10.46 -6.16
N VAL A 41 -7.10 10.66 -5.88
CA VAL A 41 -6.04 10.56 -6.88
C VAL A 41 -5.84 9.11 -7.35
N GLU A 42 -5.74 8.16 -6.42
CA GLU A 42 -5.64 6.73 -6.74
C GLU A 42 -6.87 6.26 -7.52
N ARG A 43 -8.08 6.71 -7.15
CA ARG A 43 -9.33 6.36 -7.82
C ARG A 43 -9.34 6.87 -9.27
N SER A 44 -8.99 8.13 -9.50
CA SER A 44 -8.92 8.69 -10.85
C SER A 44 -7.87 7.98 -11.70
N PHE A 45 -6.72 7.62 -11.12
CA PHE A 45 -5.70 6.86 -11.84
C PHE A 45 -6.19 5.45 -12.19
N MET A 46 -6.83 4.74 -11.26
CA MET A 46 -7.39 3.40 -11.52
C MET A 46 -8.34 3.43 -12.71
N GLN A 47 -9.25 4.40 -12.77
CA GLN A 47 -10.18 4.57 -13.90
C GLN A 47 -9.47 4.84 -15.23
N LEU A 48 -8.37 5.59 -15.21
CA LEU A 48 -7.56 5.83 -16.40
C LEU A 48 -6.79 4.57 -16.83
N LEU A 49 -6.25 3.83 -15.87
CA LEU A 49 -5.54 2.58 -16.10
C LEU A 49 -6.48 1.52 -16.70
N GLU A 50 -7.69 1.36 -16.16
CA GLU A 50 -8.73 0.46 -16.69
C GLU A 50 -9.05 0.78 -18.16
N LYS A 51 -9.18 2.07 -18.50
CA LYS A 51 -9.38 2.52 -19.88
C LYS A 51 -8.15 2.24 -20.76
N ALA A 52 -6.96 2.46 -20.23
CA ALA A 52 -5.70 2.30 -20.96
C ALA A 52 -5.42 0.83 -21.32
N VAL A 53 -5.72 -0.09 -20.40
CA VAL A 53 -5.54 -1.53 -20.65
C VAL A 53 -6.67 -2.13 -21.46
N ALA A 54 -7.84 -1.49 -21.54
CA ALA A 54 -8.97 -1.89 -22.38
C ALA A 54 -9.35 -3.39 -22.29
N GLY A 55 -9.16 -4.01 -21.11
CA GLY A 55 -9.44 -5.43 -20.88
C GLY A 55 -8.31 -6.40 -21.28
N GLU A 56 -7.19 -5.92 -21.83
CA GLU A 56 -6.00 -6.74 -22.12
C GLU A 56 -5.39 -7.37 -20.87
N TYR A 57 -5.57 -6.72 -19.71
CA TYR A 57 -5.06 -7.20 -18.43
C TYR A 57 -6.12 -7.11 -17.33
N LYS A 58 -6.03 -8.01 -16.35
CA LYS A 58 -6.68 -7.84 -15.05
C LYS A 58 -5.80 -6.96 -14.17
N ILE A 59 -6.41 -6.02 -13.46
CA ILE A 59 -5.71 -5.12 -12.56
C ILE A 59 -5.99 -5.56 -11.13
N LEU A 60 -4.95 -5.93 -10.40
CA LEU A 60 -4.99 -6.14 -8.95
C LEU A 60 -4.33 -4.96 -8.25
N ASN A 61 -4.89 -4.50 -7.14
CA ASN A 61 -4.38 -3.34 -6.42
C ASN A 61 -3.98 -3.67 -4.97
N ARG A 62 -3.03 -2.91 -4.42
CA ARG A 62 -2.52 -3.11 -3.05
C ARG A 62 -2.01 -4.53 -2.79
N VAL A 63 -1.30 -5.07 -3.77
CA VAL A 63 -0.71 -6.41 -3.70
C VAL A 63 0.55 -6.32 -2.85
N LYS A 64 0.73 -7.22 -1.86
CA LYS A 64 2.02 -7.26 -1.15
C LYS A 64 3.08 -7.77 -2.09
N LEU A 65 4.30 -7.27 -1.95
CA LEU A 65 5.42 -7.80 -2.72
C LEU A 65 5.65 -9.29 -2.42
N ALA A 66 5.38 -9.73 -1.19
CA ALA A 66 5.40 -11.14 -0.79
C ALA A 66 4.37 -12.03 -1.52
N ASP A 67 3.27 -11.47 -2.02
CA ASP A 67 2.21 -12.24 -2.67
C ASP A 67 2.54 -12.56 -4.15
N ILE A 68 3.59 -11.95 -4.70
CA ILE A 68 4.04 -12.15 -6.09
C ILE A 68 5.49 -12.64 -6.18
N MET A 69 6.10 -13.01 -5.06
CA MET A 69 7.51 -13.36 -4.96
C MET A 69 7.70 -14.68 -4.24
N GLU A 70 8.57 -15.52 -4.79
CA GLU A 70 9.05 -16.73 -4.13
C GLU A 70 10.52 -16.60 -3.75
N LEU A 71 10.91 -17.27 -2.67
CA LEU A 71 12.31 -17.33 -2.27
C LEU A 71 13.02 -18.43 -3.05
N LYS A 72 14.24 -18.15 -3.50
CA LYS A 72 15.12 -19.16 -4.09
C LYS A 72 15.39 -20.29 -3.08
N THR A 73 15.50 -21.51 -3.58
CA THR A 73 15.92 -22.68 -2.82
C THR A 73 17.39 -22.56 -2.40
N GLY A 74 17.78 -23.19 -1.28
CA GLY A 74 19.18 -23.26 -0.84
C GLY A 74 19.73 -22.00 -0.16
N ILE A 75 18.89 -21.02 0.18
CA ILE A 75 19.31 -19.85 0.97
C ILE A 75 19.38 -20.17 2.47
N SER A 76 20.30 -19.50 3.19
CA SER A 76 20.40 -19.62 4.65
C SER A 76 19.15 -19.10 5.37
N ASP A 77 18.87 -19.61 6.58
CA ASP A 77 17.72 -19.20 7.40
C ASP A 77 17.74 -17.70 7.73
N LYS A 78 18.94 -17.15 8.00
CA LYS A 78 19.11 -15.71 8.21
C LYS A 78 18.71 -14.91 6.97
N SER A 79 19.14 -15.35 5.79
CA SER A 79 18.76 -14.69 4.53
C SER A 79 17.26 -14.82 4.26
N ARG A 80 16.69 -16.00 4.52
CA ARG A 80 15.25 -16.26 4.38
C ARG A 80 14.43 -15.30 5.24
N SER A 81 14.71 -15.24 6.54
CA SER A 81 13.98 -14.36 7.45
C SER A 81 14.10 -12.89 7.05
N ASN A 82 15.32 -12.42 6.75
CA ASN A 82 15.56 -11.03 6.35
C ASN A 82 14.82 -10.65 5.06
N THR A 83 14.83 -11.53 4.06
CA THR A 83 14.12 -11.30 2.79
C THR A 83 12.60 -11.30 3.02
N LEU A 84 12.07 -12.24 3.81
CA LEU A 84 10.63 -12.27 4.12
C LEU A 84 10.16 -11.01 4.83
N THR A 85 10.92 -10.50 5.80
CA THR A 85 10.58 -9.24 6.48
C THR A 85 10.46 -8.09 5.47
N LYS A 86 11.39 -7.99 4.52
CA LYS A 86 11.35 -6.94 3.50
C LYS A 86 10.18 -7.14 2.52
N LEU A 87 9.94 -8.36 2.04
CA LEU A 87 8.83 -8.67 1.13
C LEU A 87 7.46 -8.37 1.78
N ASN A 88 7.27 -8.75 3.04
CA ASN A 88 6.01 -8.52 3.76
C ASN A 88 5.76 -7.05 4.13
N GLY A 89 6.82 -6.25 4.23
CA GLY A 89 6.75 -4.83 4.58
C GLY A 89 6.48 -3.89 3.39
N LYS A 90 6.31 -4.42 2.17
CA LYS A 90 6.20 -3.61 0.94
C LYS A 90 4.93 -3.97 0.17
N TYR A 91 4.26 -2.93 -0.34
CA TYR A 91 3.08 -3.05 -1.18
C TYR A 91 3.32 -2.39 -2.53
N LEU A 92 2.76 -3.02 -3.56
CA LEU A 92 2.69 -2.55 -4.93
C LEU A 92 1.32 -1.90 -5.13
N ASP A 93 1.27 -0.79 -5.88
CA ASP A 93 0.01 -0.08 -6.06
C ASP A 93 -0.90 -0.87 -7.02
N PHE A 94 -0.35 -1.35 -8.13
CA PHE A 94 -1.04 -2.18 -9.11
C PHE A 94 -0.16 -3.31 -9.67
N VAL A 95 -0.79 -4.44 -9.94
CA VAL A 95 -0.23 -5.57 -10.69
C VAL A 95 -1.16 -5.85 -11.87
N LEU A 96 -0.59 -5.88 -13.06
CA LEU A 96 -1.25 -6.32 -14.27
C LEU A 96 -1.05 -7.82 -14.41
N CYS A 97 -2.14 -8.54 -14.58
CA CYS A 97 -2.13 -9.97 -14.79
C CYS A 97 -2.79 -10.33 -16.13
N ASP A 98 -2.39 -11.46 -16.69
CA ASP A 98 -3.11 -12.06 -17.82
C ASP A 98 -4.57 -12.34 -17.42
N PRO A 99 -5.55 -12.02 -18.28
CA PRO A 99 -6.96 -12.17 -17.93
C PRO A 99 -7.47 -13.61 -17.85
N THR A 100 -6.71 -14.58 -18.35
CA THR A 100 -7.10 -15.99 -18.42
C THR A 100 -6.58 -16.79 -17.22
N ASP A 101 -5.32 -16.64 -16.85
CA ASP A 101 -4.66 -17.44 -15.80
C ASP A 101 -4.12 -16.63 -14.62
N LEU A 102 -4.26 -15.30 -14.67
CA LEU A 102 -3.75 -14.36 -13.67
C LEU A 102 -2.22 -14.36 -13.48
N SER A 103 -1.47 -14.90 -14.43
CA SER A 103 -0.01 -14.78 -14.46
C SER A 103 0.41 -13.31 -14.45
N ILE A 104 1.49 -13.01 -13.73
CA ILE A 104 1.97 -11.63 -13.53
C ILE A 104 2.61 -11.12 -14.83
N VAL A 105 2.08 -10.02 -15.35
CA VAL A 105 2.57 -9.37 -16.58
C VAL A 105 3.45 -8.18 -16.25
N ALA A 106 3.01 -7.30 -15.35
CA ALA A 106 3.75 -6.11 -14.96
C ALA A 106 3.29 -5.56 -13.62
N VAL A 107 4.11 -4.70 -13.04
CA VAL A 107 3.83 -3.97 -11.81
C VAL A 107 3.87 -2.47 -12.09
N LEU A 108 2.89 -1.72 -11.56
CA LEU A 108 2.86 -0.27 -11.64
C LEU A 108 2.76 0.34 -10.24
N ASP A 109 3.63 1.31 -9.98
CA ASP A 109 3.59 2.15 -8.78
C ASP A 109 3.33 3.60 -9.13
N LEU A 110 2.47 4.25 -8.35
CA LEU A 110 2.28 5.69 -8.39
C LEU A 110 3.39 6.39 -7.62
N VAL A 111 3.93 7.45 -8.21
CA VAL A 111 5.01 8.24 -7.61
C VAL A 111 4.55 9.68 -7.44
N ASN A 112 4.54 10.16 -6.20
CA ASN A 112 4.43 11.58 -5.90
C ASN A 112 5.80 12.11 -5.50
N ASN A 113 6.52 12.76 -6.41
CA ASN A 113 7.84 13.34 -6.12
C ASN A 113 7.81 14.85 -5.87
N THR A 114 6.66 15.39 -5.44
CA THR A 114 6.55 16.80 -5.03
C THR A 114 7.44 17.11 -3.83
N SER A 115 7.67 16.12 -2.95
CA SER A 115 8.69 16.16 -1.90
C SER A 115 9.38 14.80 -1.79
N LYS A 116 10.47 14.71 -1.00
CA LYS A 116 11.20 13.44 -0.78
C LYS A 116 10.40 12.44 0.04
N GLU A 117 9.46 12.92 0.84
CA GLU A 117 8.55 12.17 1.71
C GLU A 117 7.27 11.76 0.97
N GLY A 118 7.11 12.20 -0.28
CA GLY A 118 5.95 11.86 -1.09
C GLY A 118 5.85 10.34 -1.36
N HIS A 119 4.63 9.89 -1.65
CA HIS A 119 4.34 8.48 -1.91
C HIS A 119 5.29 7.91 -2.97
N LYS A 120 6.12 6.94 -2.57
CA LYS A 120 7.15 6.31 -3.41
C LYS A 120 8.02 7.31 -4.18
N ALA A 121 8.24 8.52 -3.64
CA ALA A 121 9.06 9.56 -4.27
C ALA A 121 10.49 9.06 -4.56
N VAL A 122 11.11 8.50 -3.52
CA VAL A 122 12.44 7.89 -3.61
C VAL A 122 12.29 6.43 -4.07
N PRO A 123 12.99 6.00 -5.13
CA PRO A 123 13.01 4.60 -5.53
C PRO A 123 13.50 3.70 -4.39
N ASP A 124 12.76 2.65 -4.10
CA ASP A 124 13.18 1.65 -3.12
C ASP A 124 14.11 0.62 -3.79
N TRP A 125 15.39 0.61 -3.40
CA TRP A 125 16.39 -0.26 -4.01
C TRP A 125 16.02 -1.75 -3.93
N PHE A 126 15.34 -2.17 -2.85
CA PHE A 126 14.98 -3.58 -2.65
C PHE A 126 13.81 -3.97 -3.54
N VAL A 127 12.79 -3.11 -3.67
CA VAL A 127 11.66 -3.36 -4.59
C VAL A 127 12.15 -3.46 -6.02
N ASN A 128 12.96 -2.51 -6.49
CA ASN A 128 13.53 -2.53 -7.84
C ASN A 128 14.38 -3.81 -8.04
N GLY A 129 15.34 -4.07 -7.16
CA GLY A 129 16.20 -5.24 -7.27
C GLY A 129 15.46 -6.58 -7.20
N ALA A 130 14.39 -6.67 -6.41
CA ALA A 130 13.56 -7.88 -6.33
C ALA A 130 12.76 -8.12 -7.62
N LEU A 131 12.12 -7.08 -8.16
CA LEU A 131 11.36 -7.17 -9.42
C LEU A 131 12.28 -7.45 -10.61
N ASP A 132 13.44 -6.80 -10.67
CA ASP A 132 14.44 -7.04 -11.71
C ASP A 132 14.99 -8.47 -11.63
N ALA A 133 15.31 -8.97 -10.44
CA ALA A 133 15.78 -10.34 -10.25
C ALA A 133 14.73 -11.41 -10.58
N ALA A 134 13.45 -11.06 -10.50
CA ALA A 134 12.32 -11.91 -10.89
C ALA A 134 11.90 -11.71 -12.36
N ALA A 135 12.59 -10.84 -13.11
CA ALA A 135 12.25 -10.45 -14.48
C ALA A 135 10.81 -9.92 -14.63
N ILE A 136 10.28 -9.25 -13.60
CA ILE A 136 8.95 -8.65 -13.62
C ILE A 136 9.06 -7.21 -14.11
N PRO A 137 8.41 -6.83 -15.23
CA PRO A 137 8.39 -5.46 -15.72
C PRO A 137 7.82 -4.51 -14.67
N TYR A 138 8.64 -3.54 -14.23
CA TYR A 138 8.25 -2.55 -13.23
C TYR A 138 8.15 -1.15 -13.82
N LEU A 139 7.02 -0.48 -13.62
CA LEU A 139 6.76 0.91 -14.03
C LEU A 139 6.52 1.79 -12.81
N ARG A 140 7.09 2.99 -12.84
CA ARG A 140 6.88 4.03 -11.84
C ARG A 140 6.23 5.24 -12.49
N MET A 141 4.93 5.37 -12.30
CA MET A 141 4.10 6.40 -12.91
C MET A 141 4.02 7.63 -12.02
N LYS A 142 4.67 8.73 -12.43
CA LYS A 142 4.60 10.00 -11.68
C LYS A 142 3.19 10.55 -11.72
N ILE A 143 2.57 10.81 -10.57
CA ILE A 143 1.28 11.49 -10.47
C ILE A 143 1.41 12.91 -11.07
N LYS A 144 0.64 13.18 -12.13
CA LYS A 144 0.52 14.51 -12.75
C LYS A 144 -0.91 14.75 -13.23
N ALA A 145 -1.30 16.02 -13.29
CA ALA A 145 -2.53 16.42 -13.95
C ALA A 145 -2.43 16.15 -15.46
N GLY A 146 -3.58 15.86 -16.08
CA GLY A 146 -3.69 15.71 -17.54
C GLY A 146 -3.20 14.38 -18.11
N TYR A 147 -2.97 13.34 -17.30
CA TYR A 147 -2.77 12.01 -17.86
C TYR A 147 -3.97 11.58 -18.69
N THR A 148 -3.67 11.08 -19.88
CA THR A 148 -4.65 10.40 -20.72
C THR A 148 -4.48 8.88 -20.60
N ALA A 149 -5.52 8.14 -20.98
CA ALA A 149 -5.40 6.68 -21.10
C ALA A 149 -4.32 6.28 -22.12
N ALA A 150 -4.16 7.05 -23.20
CA ALA A 150 -3.14 6.80 -24.22
C ALA A 150 -1.71 6.94 -23.68
N ASP A 151 -1.45 7.92 -22.79
CA ASP A 151 -0.13 8.06 -22.14
C ASP A 151 0.23 6.82 -21.31
N ILE A 152 -0.75 6.28 -20.58
CA ILE A 152 -0.58 5.09 -19.74
C ILE A 152 -0.38 3.85 -20.62
N GLN A 153 -1.17 3.72 -21.68
CA GLN A 153 -1.06 2.61 -22.62
C GLN A 153 0.31 2.60 -23.29
N ALA A 154 0.80 3.75 -23.77
CA ALA A 154 2.12 3.88 -24.37
C ALA A 154 3.25 3.54 -23.37
N ALA A 155 3.13 3.98 -22.11
CA ALA A 155 4.09 3.64 -21.08
C ALA A 155 4.13 2.12 -20.79
N ILE A 156 2.96 1.47 -20.74
CA ILE A 156 2.83 0.02 -20.57
C ILE A 156 3.43 -0.71 -21.78
N ALA A 157 3.04 -0.36 -23.00
CA ALA A 157 3.55 -0.97 -24.22
C ALA A 157 5.08 -0.86 -24.32
N SER A 158 5.62 0.34 -24.08
CA SER A 158 7.07 0.58 -24.07
C SER A 158 7.80 -0.28 -23.05
N ARG A 159 7.26 -0.43 -21.83
CA ARG A 159 7.90 -1.26 -20.81
C ARG A 159 7.82 -2.75 -21.13
N LEU A 160 6.73 -3.19 -21.76
CA LEU A 160 6.51 -4.57 -22.17
C LEU A 160 7.20 -4.94 -23.48
N GLY A 161 7.81 -3.98 -24.18
CA GLY A 161 8.39 -4.21 -25.50
C GLY A 161 7.35 -4.52 -26.58
N LYS A 162 6.09 -4.10 -26.37
CA LYS A 162 5.03 -4.17 -27.39
C LYS A 162 5.08 -2.90 -28.26
N PRO A 163 4.79 -3.02 -29.58
CA PRO A 163 4.73 -1.87 -30.48
C PRO A 163 3.63 -0.89 -30.10
#